data_AF-A0A317XXC8-F1
#
_entry.id   AF-A0A317XXC8-F1
#
_cell.length_a   1.000
_cell.length_b   1.000
_cell.length_c   1.000
_cell.angle_alpha   90.00
_cell.angle_beta   90.00
_cell.angle_gamma   90.00
#
_symmetry.space_group_name_H-M   'P 1'
#
loop_
_entity.id
_entity.type
_entity.pdbx_description
1 polymer ?
#
loop_
_entity_poly.entity_id
_entity_poly.type
_entity_poly.pdbx_seq_one_letter_code
_entity_poly.pdbx_strand_id
1 'polypeptide(L)'
;MASPMSSSQTTPSKAPHFSAPQSLGELRKLLSDPPLSPANRVVTRAFLLGYGTNVVLDGIVPLALRKKSAREALAAFVSRVSVQSGAALGVYAAVYRSLLSHLTRLRLLLLSKAWRREDLDYAVTRDRIKARIVRLLQSIALVPFLAALASSTSFLAFPLKSIRRSMALWLSTKAVESVYAVLRAGDSRLTRWIPDWIGASFFYALANGQLLWAFLFEPDAFPSSYGRVILARSTSYIPPRPQGLPTSIPWPAPREVADTIAALSTPTRSAAAYPAFKAPVLSALTPSKYPASKYPVINPVLDYAPVHPAHSRLLCSLLHPTQPSCSKNFLHFFASEWQASAKFVAAFTAVTQLLAYRRVLKDPETALFRFGLAVVQGATVISGSIGTAWGLTCFWQHYLPRTLLPRARYFLSGFLSSVFILAVPNARRAQLGSCEFCLFSLS
;
A
#
# COMPACT_ATOMS: atom_id res chain seq x y z
N MET A 1 17.18 -19.88 30.79
CA MET A 1 18.30 -19.17 31.43
C MET A 1 18.35 -17.77 30.85
N ALA A 2 17.92 -16.80 31.66
CA ALA A 2 17.81 -15.39 31.32
C ALA A 2 19.00 -14.62 31.86
N SER A 3 19.50 -13.66 31.08
CA SER A 3 20.25 -12.47 31.54
C SER A 3 20.57 -11.54 30.36
N PRO A 4 20.79 -10.23 30.60
CA PRO A 4 19.82 -9.20 30.20
C PRO A 4 20.41 -8.05 29.37
N MET A 5 19.53 -7.08 29.10
CA MET A 5 19.76 -5.79 28.45
C MET A 5 20.95 -5.00 29.01
N SER A 6 21.60 -4.21 28.15
CA SER A 6 22.43 -3.07 28.58
C SER A 6 21.89 -1.77 28.01
N SER A 7 21.35 -0.97 28.92
CA SER A 7 20.98 0.43 28.80
C SER A 7 22.05 1.29 29.48
N SER A 8 22.72 2.17 28.73
CA SER A 8 23.69 3.16 29.22
C SER A 8 24.12 3.97 27.97
N GLN A 9 24.00 5.28 27.82
CA GLN A 9 24.11 6.43 28.71
C GLN A 9 23.44 7.65 28.06
N THR A 10 22.66 8.42 28.81
CA THR A 10 22.40 9.84 28.53
C THR A 10 22.67 10.61 29.81
N THR A 11 23.82 11.27 29.89
CA THR A 11 24.08 12.32 30.88
C THR A 11 23.61 13.68 30.33
N PRO A 12 23.12 14.60 31.17
CA PRO A 12 22.68 15.91 30.74
C PRO A 12 23.86 16.89 30.69
N SER A 13 24.13 17.48 29.52
CA SER A 13 25.15 18.53 29.39
C SER A 13 24.62 19.86 29.94
N LYS A 14 25.30 20.41 30.95
CA LYS A 14 25.20 21.82 31.35
C LYS A 14 25.52 22.72 30.15
N ALA A 15 24.70 23.73 29.89
CA ALA A 15 24.98 24.75 28.87
C ALA A 15 26.04 25.74 29.39
N PRO A 16 27.11 26.06 28.64
CA PRO A 16 28.05 27.09 29.03
C PRO A 16 27.69 28.47 28.46
N HIS A 17 27.92 29.50 29.26
CA HIS A 17 27.93 30.91 28.86
C HIS A 17 28.99 31.16 27.78
N PHE A 18 28.67 31.98 26.79
CA PHE A 18 29.53 32.31 25.66
C PHE A 18 30.42 33.51 26.00
N SER A 19 31.73 33.31 26.10
CA SER A 19 32.76 34.36 26.12
C SER A 19 33.67 34.19 24.89
N ALA A 20 34.11 35.30 24.30
CA ALA A 20 34.94 35.28 23.09
C ALA A 20 36.33 34.68 23.38
N PRO A 21 36.89 33.86 22.47
CA PRO A 21 38.16 33.16 22.68
C PRO A 21 39.34 34.14 22.69
N GLN A 22 40.22 34.01 23.68
CA GLN A 22 41.35 34.92 23.89
C GLN A 22 42.70 34.30 23.51
N SER A 23 42.74 33.04 23.06
CA SER A 23 43.98 32.38 22.65
C SER A 23 43.85 31.46 21.43
N LEU A 24 44.96 31.27 20.71
CA LEU A 24 45.07 30.37 19.56
C LEU A 24 44.81 28.89 19.92
N GLY A 25 45.05 28.50 21.18
CA GLY A 25 44.74 27.15 21.67
C GLY A 25 43.23 26.90 21.83
N GLU A 26 42.47 27.92 22.24
CA GLU A 26 41.00 27.87 22.31
C GLU A 26 40.37 27.87 20.92
N LEU A 27 40.93 28.64 20.00
CA LEU A 27 40.51 28.68 18.60
C LEU A 27 40.74 27.32 17.90
N ARG A 28 41.84 26.63 18.22
CA ARG A 28 42.13 25.27 17.75
C ARG A 28 41.21 24.22 18.36
N LYS A 29 40.78 24.39 19.62
CA LYS A 29 39.77 23.54 20.26
C LYS A 29 38.38 23.72 19.65
N LEU A 30 37.99 24.97 19.37
CA LEU A 30 36.75 25.32 18.66
C LEU A 30 36.71 24.73 17.24
N LEU A 31 37.86 24.69 16.56
CA LEU A 31 38.04 24.06 15.25
C LEU A 31 38.07 22.52 15.31
N SER A 32 38.37 21.93 16.47
CA SER A 32 38.45 20.48 16.69
C SER A 32 37.14 19.84 17.16
N ASP A 33 36.11 20.65 17.45
CA ASP A 33 34.78 20.12 17.74
C ASP A 33 34.22 19.37 16.52
N PRO A 34 33.42 18.30 16.72
CA PRO A 34 32.83 17.55 15.63
C PRO A 34 32.15 18.50 14.63
N PRO A 35 32.31 18.31 13.30
CA PRO A 35 32.14 19.40 12.33
C PRO A 35 30.73 20.00 12.23
N LEU A 36 29.73 19.42 12.89
CA LEU A 36 28.38 19.93 13.00
C LEU A 36 27.75 19.42 14.30
N SER A 37 26.99 20.29 14.99
CA SER A 37 26.12 19.87 16.11
C SER A 37 25.18 18.74 15.65
N PRO A 38 24.74 17.83 16.55
CA PRO A 38 23.84 16.73 16.16
C PRO A 38 22.56 17.20 15.45
N ALA A 39 22.09 18.41 15.78
CA ALA A 39 20.96 19.06 15.12
C ALA A 39 21.30 19.41 13.65
N ASN A 40 22.44 20.05 13.42
CA ASN A 40 22.90 20.43 12.10
C ASN A 40 23.18 19.20 11.22
N ARG A 41 23.71 18.12 11.80
CA ARG A 41 23.93 16.86 11.06
C ARG A 41 22.64 16.28 10.49
N VAL A 42 21.54 16.33 11.23
CA VAL A 42 20.26 15.78 10.74
C VAL A 42 19.67 16.65 9.65
N VAL A 43 19.76 17.97 9.78
CA VAL A 43 19.33 18.92 8.74
C VAL A 43 20.15 18.72 7.46
N THR A 44 21.48 18.64 7.57
CA THR A 44 22.36 18.38 6.43
C THR A 44 22.09 17.02 5.80
N ARG A 45 21.87 15.96 6.59
CA ARG A 45 21.50 14.64 6.05
C ARG A 45 20.16 14.67 5.33
N ALA A 46 19.15 15.34 5.89
CA ALA A 46 17.85 15.49 5.25
C ALA A 46 17.95 16.24 3.92
N PHE A 47 18.76 17.32 3.89
CA PHE A 47 19.07 18.05 2.68
C PHE A 47 19.74 17.16 1.62
N LEU A 48 20.82 16.49 1.99
CA LEU A 48 21.58 15.61 1.09
C LEU A 48 20.72 14.44 0.57
N LEU A 49 19.82 13.90 1.40
CA LEU A 49 18.88 12.87 0.99
C LEU A 49 17.90 13.41 -0.07
N GLY A 50 17.29 14.57 0.15
CA GLY A 50 16.35 15.17 -0.80
C GLY A 50 17.01 15.56 -2.12
N TYR A 51 18.18 16.19 -2.03
CA TYR A 51 18.97 16.57 -3.18
C TYR A 51 19.45 15.33 -3.96
N GLY A 52 20.07 14.37 -3.27
CA GLY A 52 20.61 13.16 -3.89
C GLY A 52 19.53 12.29 -4.54
N THR A 53 18.35 12.18 -3.92
CA THR A 53 17.23 11.43 -4.49
C THR A 53 16.78 12.03 -5.82
N ASN A 54 16.64 13.36 -5.91
CA ASN A 54 16.28 14.00 -7.17
C ASN A 54 17.38 13.87 -8.22
N VAL A 55 18.66 14.01 -7.85
CA VAL A 55 19.78 13.82 -8.78
C VAL A 55 19.78 12.39 -9.35
N VAL A 56 19.50 11.39 -8.51
CA VAL A 56 19.39 9.99 -8.95
C VAL A 56 18.21 9.83 -9.91
N LEU A 57 17.03 10.35 -9.56
CA LEU A 57 15.80 10.18 -10.35
C LEU A 57 15.81 10.94 -11.67
N ASP A 58 16.33 12.18 -11.71
CA ASP A 58 16.31 13.03 -12.90
C ASP A 58 17.56 12.88 -13.77
N GLY A 59 18.69 12.50 -13.18
CA GLY A 59 19.98 12.35 -13.85
C GLY A 59 20.38 10.89 -14.08
N ILE A 60 20.66 10.16 -13.00
CA ILE A 60 21.30 8.84 -13.06
C ILE A 60 20.39 7.77 -13.68
N VAL A 61 19.12 7.71 -13.28
CA VAL A 61 18.18 6.69 -13.77
C VAL A 61 17.89 6.86 -15.27
N PRO A 62 17.57 8.07 -15.78
CA PRO A 62 17.38 8.26 -17.22
C PRO A 62 18.66 8.02 -18.04
N LEU A 63 19.84 8.33 -17.48
CA LEU A 63 21.12 8.02 -18.11
C LEU A 63 21.34 6.50 -18.21
N ALA A 64 21.09 5.77 -17.12
CA ALA A 64 21.19 4.30 -17.09
C ALA A 64 20.19 3.63 -18.06
N LEU A 65 19.00 4.21 -18.21
CA LEU A 65 17.99 3.78 -19.18
C LEU A 65 18.26 4.27 -20.62
N ARG A 66 19.40 4.94 -20.87
CA ARG A 66 19.77 5.56 -22.15
C ARG A 66 18.70 6.51 -22.73
N LYS A 67 17.91 7.13 -21.85
CA LYS A 67 16.85 8.09 -22.22
C LYS A 67 17.35 9.54 -22.29
N LYS A 68 18.53 9.83 -21.73
CA LYS A 68 19.14 11.18 -21.71
C LYS A 68 20.63 11.11 -22.04
N SER A 69 21.16 12.20 -22.61
CA SER A 69 22.59 12.36 -22.85
C SER A 69 23.37 12.62 -21.55
N ALA A 70 24.66 12.32 -21.52
CA ALA A 70 25.50 12.54 -20.33
C ALA A 70 25.54 14.01 -19.88
N ARG A 71 25.46 14.96 -20.82
CA ARG A 71 25.41 16.40 -20.54
C ARG A 71 24.10 16.80 -19.84
N GLU A 72 22.97 16.28 -20.32
CA GLU A 72 21.67 16.50 -19.68
C GLU A 72 21.57 15.85 -18.29
N ALA A 73 22.22 14.70 -18.10
CA ALA A 73 22.29 14.04 -16.80
C ALA A 73 23.13 14.85 -15.79
N LEU A 74 24.24 15.46 -16.24
CA LEU A 74 25.05 16.35 -15.40
C LEU A 74 24.30 17.63 -15.01
N ALA A 75 23.41 18.14 -15.88
CA ALA A 75 22.55 19.28 -15.54
C ALA A 75 21.62 19.00 -14.34
N ALA A 76 21.30 17.73 -14.05
CA ALA A 76 20.49 17.35 -12.88
C ALA A 76 21.19 17.64 -11.53
N PHE A 77 22.53 17.66 -11.51
CA PHE A 77 23.32 18.01 -10.31
C PHE A 77 23.23 19.50 -9.97
N VAL A 78 23.07 20.37 -10.96
CA VAL A 78 22.94 21.83 -10.73
C VAL A 78 21.47 22.27 -10.84
N SER A 79 20.53 21.32 -10.85
CA SER A 79 19.13 21.66 -11.05
C SER A 79 18.55 22.41 -9.84
N ARG A 80 17.83 23.49 -10.14
CA ARG A 80 17.06 24.26 -9.15
C ARG A 80 16.08 23.36 -8.39
N VAL A 81 15.52 22.36 -9.06
CA VAL A 81 14.57 21.38 -8.50
C VAL A 81 15.24 20.49 -7.45
N SER A 82 16.46 20.00 -7.72
CA SER A 82 17.25 19.19 -6.77
C SER A 82 17.57 19.99 -5.51
N VAL A 83 18.01 21.23 -5.67
CA VAL A 83 18.32 22.14 -4.54
C VAL A 83 17.06 22.47 -3.74
N GLN A 84 15.95 22.78 -4.40
CA GLN A 84 14.67 23.08 -3.74
C GLN A 84 14.13 21.88 -2.95
N SER A 85 14.20 20.66 -3.48
CA SER A 85 13.79 19.45 -2.75
C SER A 85 14.68 19.16 -1.55
N GLY A 86 16.00 19.32 -1.69
CA GLY A 86 16.93 19.24 -0.56
C GLY A 86 16.59 20.30 0.50
N ALA A 87 16.38 21.55 0.11
CA ALA A 87 16.03 22.64 1.01
C ALA A 87 14.71 22.38 1.74
N ALA A 88 13.67 21.89 1.05
CA ALA A 88 12.38 21.55 1.66
C ALA A 88 12.53 20.47 2.76
N LEU A 89 13.31 19.42 2.53
CA LEU A 89 13.58 18.40 3.56
C LEU A 89 14.45 18.92 4.70
N GLY A 90 15.43 19.76 4.40
CA GLY A 90 16.27 20.42 5.39
C GLY A 90 15.46 21.33 6.32
N VAL A 91 14.59 22.17 5.74
CA VAL A 91 13.68 23.06 6.49
C VAL A 91 12.70 22.24 7.32
N TYR A 92 12.10 21.19 6.75
CA TYR A 92 11.26 20.26 7.51
C TYR A 92 11.98 19.72 8.76
N ALA A 93 13.19 19.19 8.58
CA ALA A 93 13.97 18.62 9.69
C ALA A 93 14.35 19.67 10.73
N ALA A 94 14.72 20.89 10.31
CA ALA A 94 15.08 21.98 11.20
C ALA A 94 13.87 22.43 12.04
N VAL A 95 12.74 22.71 11.38
CA VAL A 95 11.49 23.14 12.03
C VAL A 95 10.96 22.05 12.96
N TYR A 96 10.92 20.79 12.50
CA TYR A 96 10.45 19.66 13.31
C TYR A 96 11.24 19.53 14.61
N ARG A 97 12.59 19.56 14.55
CA ARG A 97 13.43 19.41 15.75
C ARG A 97 13.32 20.62 16.68
N SER A 98 13.26 21.81 16.12
CA SER A 98 13.07 23.05 16.90
C SER A 98 11.76 22.97 17.67
N LEU A 99 10.64 22.70 16.97
CA LEU A 99 9.33 22.54 17.59
C LEU A 99 9.30 21.40 18.60
N LEU A 100 9.90 20.25 18.29
CA LEU A 100 9.96 19.11 19.22
C LEU A 100 10.65 19.49 20.52
N SER A 101 11.80 20.18 20.45
CA SER A 101 12.52 20.69 21.63
C SER A 101 11.69 21.70 22.42
N HIS A 102 11.15 22.71 21.74
CA HIS A 102 10.35 23.76 22.39
C HIS A 102 9.07 23.22 23.04
N LEU A 103 8.32 22.38 22.32
CA LEU A 103 7.09 21.76 22.82
C LEU A 103 7.36 20.76 23.95
N THR A 104 8.50 20.05 23.93
CA THR A 104 8.89 19.16 25.03
C THR A 104 9.21 19.97 26.29
N ARG A 105 9.96 21.07 26.16
CA ARG A 105 10.23 21.98 27.30
C ARG A 105 8.93 22.58 27.83
N LEU A 106 8.06 23.07 26.95
CA LEU A 106 6.75 23.60 27.32
C LEU A 106 5.91 22.54 28.05
N ARG A 107 5.85 21.31 27.53
CA ARG A 107 5.14 20.20 28.16
C ARG A 107 5.67 19.91 29.58
N LEU A 108 6.99 19.86 29.76
CA LEU A 108 7.59 19.59 31.07
C LEU A 108 7.30 20.73 32.06
N LEU A 109 7.35 21.99 31.60
CA LEU A 109 6.98 23.15 32.42
C LEU A 109 5.50 23.10 32.82
N LEU A 110 4.61 22.80 31.87
CA LEU A 110 3.18 22.66 32.15
C LEU A 110 2.89 21.50 33.10
N LEU A 111 3.58 20.36 32.95
CA LEU A 111 3.45 19.22 33.87
C LEU A 111 3.98 19.53 35.26
N SER A 112 5.07 20.30 35.39
CA SER A 112 5.60 20.72 36.69
C SER A 112 4.65 21.64 37.47
N LYS A 113 3.79 22.38 36.75
CA LYS A 113 2.76 23.26 37.30
C LYS A 113 1.36 22.64 37.31
N ALA A 114 1.23 21.40 36.83
CA ALA A 114 -0.07 20.75 36.69
C ALA A 114 -0.58 20.21 38.03
N TRP A 115 -1.91 20.06 38.13
CA TRP A 115 -2.57 19.44 39.26
C TRP A 115 -2.16 17.97 39.39
N ARG A 116 -1.94 17.49 40.63
CA ARG A 116 -1.80 16.06 40.88
C ARG A 116 -3.14 15.39 40.65
N ARG A 117 -3.10 14.21 40.04
CA ARG A 117 -4.32 13.49 39.63
C ARG A 117 -5.12 12.96 40.84
N GLU A 118 -4.44 12.78 41.97
CA GLU A 118 -4.99 12.31 43.24
C GLU A 118 -5.85 13.38 43.94
N ASP A 119 -5.57 14.66 43.69
CA ASP A 119 -6.26 15.79 44.35
C ASP A 119 -7.52 16.25 43.60
N LEU A 120 -7.92 15.56 42.51
CA LEU A 120 -9.02 15.98 41.63
C LEU A 120 -10.31 15.21 41.94
N ASP A 121 -11.40 15.95 42.21
CA ASP A 121 -12.73 15.35 42.38
C ASP A 121 -13.42 15.14 41.03
N TYR A 122 -13.62 13.88 40.63
CA TYR A 122 -14.28 13.52 39.38
C TYR A 122 -15.80 13.77 39.39
N ALA A 123 -16.42 14.08 40.53
CA ALA A 123 -17.81 14.48 40.58
C ALA A 123 -18.01 15.85 39.90
N VAL A 124 -17.04 16.76 40.00
CA VAL A 124 -17.12 18.13 39.51
C VAL A 124 -16.67 18.26 38.04
N THR A 125 -17.50 18.86 37.20
CA THR A 125 -17.24 19.03 35.75
C THR A 125 -15.91 19.73 35.46
N ARG A 126 -15.54 20.75 36.25
CA ARG A 126 -14.28 21.48 36.12
C ARG A 126 -13.06 20.57 36.30
N ASP A 127 -13.11 19.69 37.29
CA ASP A 127 -11.99 18.81 37.62
C ASP A 127 -11.91 17.61 36.66
N ARG A 128 -13.05 17.20 36.06
CA ARG A 128 -13.05 16.31 34.88
C ARG A 128 -12.30 16.94 33.70
N ILE A 129 -12.49 18.24 33.44
CA ILE A 129 -11.78 18.96 32.35
C ILE A 129 -10.28 19.03 32.67
N LYS A 130 -9.90 19.41 33.89
CA LYS A 130 -8.49 19.39 34.32
C LYS A 130 -7.87 18.00 34.16
N ALA A 131 -8.56 16.94 34.58
CA ALA A 131 -8.10 15.56 34.43
C ALA A 131 -7.97 15.13 32.96
N ARG A 132 -8.74 15.70 32.03
CA ARG A 132 -8.54 15.49 30.58
C ARG A 132 -7.30 16.22 30.08
N ILE A 133 -7.08 17.46 30.50
CA ILE A 133 -5.91 18.27 30.12
C ILE A 133 -4.62 17.60 30.62
N VAL A 134 -4.58 17.16 31.88
CA VAL A 134 -3.42 16.44 32.44
C VAL A 134 -3.18 15.14 31.68
N ARG A 135 -4.22 14.37 31.34
CA ARG A 135 -4.09 13.17 30.49
C ARG A 135 -3.52 13.48 29.11
N LEU A 136 -3.96 14.57 28.47
CA LEU A 136 -3.43 15.00 27.18
C LEU A 136 -1.95 15.40 27.30
N LEU A 137 -1.58 16.17 28.33
CA LEU A 137 -0.18 16.54 28.60
C LEU A 137 0.69 15.33 28.95
N GLN A 138 0.13 14.29 29.56
CA GLN A 138 0.83 13.03 29.84
C GLN A 138 0.97 12.15 28.60
N SER A 139 0.22 12.41 27.53
CA SER A 139 0.35 11.68 26.27
C SER A 139 1.75 11.80 25.69
N ILE A 140 2.40 10.66 25.47
CA ILE A 140 3.73 10.57 24.86
C ILE A 140 3.70 11.05 23.39
N ALA A 141 2.56 10.88 22.71
CA ALA A 141 2.42 11.18 21.29
C ALA A 141 2.09 12.65 20.98
N LEU A 142 1.63 13.44 21.97
CA LEU A 142 1.14 14.81 21.73
C LEU A 142 2.21 15.72 21.10
N VAL A 143 3.38 15.79 21.74
CA VAL A 143 4.48 16.67 21.31
C VAL A 143 5.04 16.28 19.93
N PRO A 144 5.41 15.01 19.66
CA PRO A 144 5.88 14.64 18.32
C PRO A 144 4.81 14.80 17.24
N PHE A 145 3.53 14.59 17.55
CA PHE A 145 2.43 14.80 16.60
C PHE A 145 2.28 16.27 16.21
N LEU A 146 2.22 17.20 17.18
CA LEU A 146 2.10 18.63 16.91
C LEU A 146 3.31 19.18 16.17
N ALA A 147 4.52 18.75 16.55
CA ALA A 147 5.74 19.12 15.84
C ALA A 147 5.73 18.62 14.39
N ALA A 148 5.29 17.37 14.15
CA ALA A 148 5.20 16.80 12.80
C ALA A 148 4.14 17.51 11.94
N LEU A 149 2.97 17.80 12.51
CA LEU A 149 1.89 18.49 11.81
C LEU A 149 2.29 19.90 11.40
N ALA A 150 2.86 20.68 12.31
CA ALA A 150 3.33 22.03 12.00
C ALA A 150 4.48 22.04 10.98
N SER A 151 5.47 21.15 11.14
CA SER A 151 6.62 21.06 10.21
C SER A 151 6.22 20.57 8.82
N SER A 152 5.14 19.78 8.69
CA SER A 152 4.67 19.23 7.41
C SER A 152 4.32 20.31 6.36
N THR A 153 4.00 21.53 6.80
CA THR A 153 3.81 22.69 5.91
C THR A 153 5.04 22.98 5.03
N SER A 154 6.24 22.58 5.47
CA SER A 154 7.49 22.70 4.70
C SER A 154 7.44 21.94 3.37
N PHE A 155 6.61 20.89 3.26
CA PHE A 155 6.43 20.14 2.01
C PHE A 155 5.66 20.94 0.95
N LEU A 156 5.04 22.07 1.27
CA LEU A 156 4.47 22.97 0.27
C LEU A 156 5.55 23.56 -0.65
N ALA A 157 6.78 23.74 -0.13
CA ALA A 157 7.93 24.20 -0.90
C ALA A 157 8.52 23.15 -1.85
N PHE A 158 8.02 21.91 -1.84
CA PHE A 158 8.49 20.86 -2.74
C PHE A 158 8.06 21.18 -4.19
N PRO A 159 9.00 21.25 -5.15
CA PRO A 159 8.74 21.76 -6.50
C PRO A 159 7.86 20.83 -7.35
N LEU A 160 7.94 19.51 -7.13
CA LEU A 160 7.25 18.51 -7.95
C LEU A 160 5.89 18.16 -7.34
N LYS A 161 4.81 18.63 -7.98
CA LYS A 161 3.42 18.43 -7.52
C LYS A 161 3.05 16.95 -7.37
N SER A 162 3.52 16.07 -8.28
CA SER A 162 3.27 14.63 -8.25
C SER A 162 3.92 13.94 -7.05
N ILE A 163 5.19 14.26 -6.79
CA ILE A 163 5.92 13.74 -5.62
C ILE A 163 5.30 14.26 -4.34
N ARG A 164 4.90 15.53 -4.28
CA ARG A 164 4.22 16.11 -3.11
C ARG A 164 2.93 15.37 -2.77
N ARG A 165 2.09 15.06 -3.77
CA ARG A 165 0.89 14.24 -3.59
C ARG A 165 1.25 12.84 -3.08
N SER A 166 2.19 12.17 -3.74
CA SER A 166 2.66 10.83 -3.35
C SER A 166 3.18 10.78 -1.92
N MET A 167 3.99 11.77 -1.51
CA MET A 167 4.51 11.90 -0.16
C MET A 167 3.41 12.16 0.86
N ALA A 168 2.45 13.05 0.56
CA ALA A 168 1.34 13.33 1.46
C ALA A 168 0.53 12.06 1.77
N LEU A 169 0.27 11.24 0.75
CA LEU A 169 -0.44 9.97 0.86
C LEU A 169 0.37 8.91 1.59
N TRP A 170 1.65 8.81 1.27
CA TRP A 170 2.54 7.88 1.95
C TRP A 170 2.68 8.22 3.44
N LEU A 171 2.84 9.52 3.77
CA LEU A 171 2.95 10.00 5.14
C LEU A 171 1.64 9.85 5.91
N SER A 172 0.47 10.08 5.29
CA SER A 172 -0.82 9.85 5.94
C SER A 172 -1.03 8.37 6.26
N THR A 173 -0.67 7.48 5.34
CA THR A 173 -0.67 6.03 5.55
C THR A 173 0.23 5.65 6.72
N LYS A 174 1.47 6.16 6.74
CA LYS A 174 2.44 5.90 7.81
C LYS A 174 1.99 6.47 9.15
N ALA A 175 1.29 7.60 9.15
CA ALA A 175 0.70 8.17 10.35
C ALA A 175 -0.37 7.24 10.91
N VAL A 176 -1.29 6.73 10.08
CA VAL A 176 -2.32 5.76 10.51
C VAL A 176 -1.68 4.49 11.07
N GLU A 177 -0.67 3.93 10.39
CA GLU A 177 0.07 2.76 10.86
C GLU A 177 0.75 3.01 12.23
N SER A 178 1.34 4.19 12.41
CA SER A 178 1.98 4.58 13.67
C SER A 178 0.96 4.75 14.81
N VAL A 179 -0.19 5.38 14.53
CA VAL A 179 -1.29 5.49 15.50
C VAL A 179 -1.78 4.09 15.90
N TYR A 180 -1.97 3.20 14.94
CA TYR A 180 -2.34 1.81 15.22
C TYR A 180 -1.32 1.10 16.10
N ALA A 181 -0.03 1.22 15.81
CA ALA A 181 1.03 0.61 16.60
C ALA A 181 1.02 1.11 18.06
N VAL A 182 0.83 2.42 18.27
CA VAL A 182 0.72 3.02 19.62
C VAL A 182 -0.53 2.53 20.34
N LEU A 183 -1.69 2.51 19.67
CA LEU A 183 -2.94 2.02 20.25
C LEU A 183 -2.85 0.56 20.66
N ARG A 184 -2.14 -0.26 19.87
CA ARG A 184 -1.94 -1.68 20.16
C ARG A 184 -0.96 -1.91 21.29
N ALA A 185 0.13 -1.14 21.35
CA ALA A 185 1.06 -1.17 22.48
C ALA A 185 0.41 -0.75 23.81
N GLY A 186 -0.60 0.13 23.76
CA GLY A 186 -1.37 0.57 24.92
C GLY A 186 -2.63 -0.25 25.26
N ASP A 187 -2.80 -1.45 24.68
CA ASP A 187 -3.98 -2.32 24.83
C ASP A 187 -5.34 -1.57 24.70
N SER A 188 -5.44 -0.70 23.70
CA SER A 188 -6.66 0.05 23.47
C SER A 188 -7.84 -0.83 23.06
N ARG A 189 -9.05 -0.51 23.54
CA ARG A 189 -10.30 -1.18 23.15
C ARG A 189 -10.51 -1.18 21.62
N LEU A 190 -10.00 -0.16 20.93
CA LEU A 190 -10.13 0.00 19.47
C LEU A 190 -9.33 -1.05 18.68
N THR A 191 -8.27 -1.62 19.25
CA THR A 191 -7.38 -2.57 18.58
C THR A 191 -7.47 -3.97 19.16
N ARG A 192 -8.04 -4.13 20.36
CA ARG A 192 -8.13 -5.40 21.10
C ARG A 192 -8.91 -6.50 20.36
N TRP A 193 -9.86 -6.13 19.51
CA TRP A 193 -10.65 -7.10 18.72
C TRP A 193 -9.86 -7.67 17.52
N ILE A 194 -8.76 -7.05 17.11
CA ILE A 194 -7.90 -7.56 16.03
C ILE A 194 -6.93 -8.57 16.66
N PRO A 195 -6.88 -9.83 16.20
CA PRO A 195 -5.92 -10.83 16.66
C PRO A 195 -4.46 -10.46 16.35
N ASP A 196 -3.53 -10.87 17.21
CA ASP A 196 -2.09 -10.56 17.05
C ASP A 196 -1.46 -11.14 15.78
N TRP A 197 -1.94 -12.30 15.31
CA TRP A 197 -1.44 -12.92 14.09
C TRP A 197 -1.84 -12.15 12.82
N ILE A 198 -2.91 -11.35 12.88
CA ILE A 198 -3.30 -10.40 11.82
C ILE A 198 -2.50 -9.11 11.97
N GLY A 199 -2.56 -8.49 13.16
CA GLY A 199 -1.90 -7.22 13.44
C GLY A 199 -2.14 -6.17 12.36
N ALA A 200 -1.06 -5.54 11.88
CA ALA A 200 -1.11 -4.49 10.85
C ALA A 200 -1.55 -5.01 9.45
N SER A 201 -1.55 -6.33 9.21
CA SER A 201 -2.06 -6.92 7.96
C SER A 201 -3.56 -6.70 7.77
N PHE A 202 -4.28 -6.30 8.82
CA PHE A 202 -5.66 -5.85 8.68
C PHE A 202 -5.81 -4.68 7.70
N PHE A 203 -4.88 -3.71 7.70
CA PHE A 203 -4.93 -2.59 6.76
C PHE A 203 -4.67 -3.01 5.33
N TYR A 204 -3.83 -4.04 5.13
CA TYR A 204 -3.64 -4.67 3.82
C TYR A 204 -4.97 -5.27 3.32
N ALA A 205 -5.69 -5.99 4.18
CA ALA A 205 -7.01 -6.52 3.84
C ALA A 205 -8.04 -5.42 3.53
N LEU A 206 -8.07 -4.37 4.34
CA LEU A 206 -8.96 -3.24 4.14
C LEU A 206 -8.68 -2.53 2.80
N ALA A 207 -7.40 -2.28 2.50
CA ALA A 207 -6.97 -1.64 1.26
C ALA A 207 -7.36 -2.48 0.04
N ASN A 208 -7.11 -3.79 0.03
CA ASN A 208 -7.50 -4.66 -1.07
C ASN A 208 -9.01 -4.75 -1.29
N GLY A 209 -9.80 -4.74 -0.20
CA GLY A 209 -11.25 -4.64 -0.29
C GLY A 209 -11.69 -3.36 -1.00
N GLN A 210 -11.13 -2.22 -0.61
CA GLN A 210 -11.39 -0.94 -1.28
C GLN A 210 -10.90 -0.92 -2.73
N LEU A 211 -9.74 -1.51 -2.98
CA LEU A 211 -9.09 -1.55 -4.29
C LEU A 211 -9.91 -2.35 -5.30
N LEU A 212 -10.39 -3.55 -4.93
CA LEU A 212 -11.26 -4.34 -5.81
C LEU A 212 -12.61 -3.66 -6.04
N TRP A 213 -13.15 -3.00 -5.01
CA TRP A 213 -14.40 -2.25 -5.14
C TRP A 213 -14.23 -1.06 -6.09
N ALA A 214 -13.20 -0.24 -5.89
CA ALA A 214 -12.90 0.90 -6.76
C ALA A 214 -12.57 0.47 -8.18
N PHE A 215 -11.82 -0.63 -8.34
CA PHE A 215 -11.53 -1.21 -9.66
C PHE A 215 -12.79 -1.47 -10.49
N LEU A 216 -13.89 -1.91 -9.87
CA LEU A 216 -15.13 -2.22 -10.57
C LEU A 216 -16.05 -1.01 -10.67
N PHE A 217 -16.26 -0.27 -9.58
CA PHE A 217 -17.31 0.75 -9.49
C PHE A 217 -16.83 2.18 -9.73
N GLU A 218 -15.54 2.46 -9.54
CA GLU A 218 -14.95 3.80 -9.68
C GLU A 218 -13.69 3.74 -10.57
N PRO A 219 -13.83 3.39 -11.87
CA PRO A 219 -12.71 3.20 -12.77
C PRO A 219 -11.87 4.48 -12.95
N ASP A 220 -12.48 5.66 -12.82
CA ASP A 220 -11.81 6.96 -12.93
C ASP A 220 -10.87 7.22 -11.73
N ALA A 221 -11.21 6.69 -10.56
CA ALA A 221 -10.42 6.75 -9.33
C ALA A 221 -9.49 5.54 -9.18
N PHE A 222 -9.26 4.75 -10.25
CA PHE A 222 -8.39 3.58 -10.21
C PHE A 222 -7.16 3.77 -11.10
N PRO A 223 -5.92 3.45 -10.65
CA PRO A 223 -4.74 3.63 -11.47
C PRO A 223 -4.76 2.72 -12.70
N SER A 224 -4.78 3.31 -13.91
CA SER A 224 -4.92 2.57 -15.18
C SER A 224 -3.77 1.58 -15.46
N SER A 225 -2.55 1.87 -14.99
CA SER A 225 -1.41 0.96 -15.06
C SER A 225 -1.63 -0.29 -14.23
N TYR A 226 -2.13 -0.12 -13.00
CA TYR A 226 -2.41 -1.21 -12.10
C TYR A 226 -3.62 -2.04 -12.59
N GLY A 227 -4.64 -1.39 -13.12
CA GLY A 227 -5.82 -2.06 -13.70
C GLY A 227 -5.46 -2.96 -14.88
N ARG A 228 -4.55 -2.52 -15.75
CA ARG A 228 -4.01 -3.34 -16.84
C ARG A 228 -3.29 -4.58 -16.34
N VAL A 229 -2.52 -4.48 -15.25
CA VAL A 229 -1.84 -5.63 -14.65
C VAL A 229 -2.86 -6.63 -14.09
N ILE A 230 -3.88 -6.17 -13.35
CA ILE A 230 -4.93 -7.06 -12.83
C ILE A 230 -5.63 -7.79 -13.98
N LEU A 231 -6.07 -7.06 -15.00
CA LEU A 231 -6.77 -7.63 -16.16
C LEU A 231 -5.89 -8.64 -16.93
N ALA A 232 -4.62 -8.32 -17.15
CA ALA A 232 -3.67 -9.21 -17.84
C ALA A 232 -3.40 -10.51 -17.08
N ARG A 233 -3.55 -10.50 -15.74
CA ARG A 233 -3.37 -11.66 -14.86
C ARG A 233 -4.68 -12.35 -14.48
N SER A 234 -5.80 -11.95 -15.08
CA SER A 234 -7.14 -12.46 -14.79
C SER A 234 -7.76 -13.21 -15.98
N THR A 235 -6.94 -13.72 -16.91
CA THR A 235 -7.39 -14.27 -18.19
C THR A 235 -8.30 -15.50 -18.09
N SER A 236 -8.26 -16.26 -16.98
CA SER A 236 -9.22 -17.36 -16.75
C SER A 236 -10.59 -16.90 -16.24
N TYR A 237 -10.71 -15.66 -15.77
CA TYR A 237 -11.97 -15.04 -15.33
C TYR A 237 -12.48 -13.98 -16.31
N ILE A 238 -11.59 -13.41 -17.13
CA ILE A 238 -11.91 -12.48 -18.21
C ILE A 238 -11.30 -13.09 -19.47
N PRO A 239 -12.07 -13.96 -20.17
CA PRO A 239 -11.52 -14.77 -21.25
C PRO A 239 -11.02 -13.86 -22.38
N PRO A 240 -9.78 -14.06 -22.86
CA PRO A 240 -9.31 -13.39 -24.06
C PRO A 240 -10.10 -13.90 -25.27
N ARG A 241 -9.97 -13.17 -26.38
CA ARG A 241 -10.55 -13.58 -27.66
C ARG A 241 -10.09 -15.01 -28.03
N PRO A 242 -11.00 -15.94 -28.34
CA PRO A 242 -10.65 -17.28 -28.78
C PRO A 242 -9.77 -17.26 -30.04
N GLN A 243 -8.80 -18.18 -30.10
CA GLN A 243 -7.98 -18.36 -31.29
C GLN A 243 -8.85 -18.89 -32.43
N GLY A 244 -8.81 -18.23 -33.60
CA GLY A 244 -9.59 -18.62 -34.77
C GLY A 244 -10.94 -17.92 -34.97
N LEU A 245 -11.37 -17.05 -34.05
CA LEU A 245 -12.61 -16.28 -34.22
C LEU A 245 -12.44 -15.19 -35.31
N PRO A 246 -13.24 -15.19 -36.41
CA PRO A 246 -13.14 -14.21 -37.50
C PRO A 246 -13.18 -12.77 -37.00
N THR A 247 -12.32 -11.90 -37.53
CA THR A 247 -12.17 -10.49 -37.10
C THR A 247 -13.45 -9.66 -37.24
N SER A 248 -14.40 -10.11 -38.06
CA SER A 248 -15.74 -9.52 -38.20
C SER A 248 -16.57 -9.59 -36.92
N ILE A 249 -16.31 -10.55 -36.03
CA ILE A 249 -17.03 -10.69 -34.76
C ILE A 249 -16.31 -9.83 -33.71
N PRO A 250 -16.96 -8.81 -33.12
CA PRO A 250 -16.36 -8.01 -32.06
C PRO A 250 -16.15 -8.85 -30.79
N TRP A 251 -15.06 -8.59 -30.07
CA TRP A 251 -14.80 -9.20 -28.76
C TRP A 251 -14.61 -8.08 -27.73
N PRO A 252 -15.26 -8.14 -26.56
CA PRO A 252 -15.17 -7.07 -25.58
C PRO A 252 -13.75 -6.92 -25.04
N ALA A 253 -13.35 -5.68 -24.80
CA ALA A 253 -12.10 -5.41 -24.12
C ALA A 253 -12.17 -5.91 -22.65
N PRO A 254 -11.05 -6.33 -22.03
CA PRO A 254 -11.07 -6.81 -20.64
C PRO A 254 -11.68 -5.82 -19.65
N ARG A 255 -11.52 -4.52 -19.88
CA ARG A 255 -12.13 -3.45 -19.08
C ARG A 255 -13.66 -3.42 -19.23
N GLU A 256 -14.18 -3.56 -20.45
CA GLU A 256 -15.62 -3.58 -20.71
C GLU A 256 -16.31 -4.77 -20.04
N VAL A 257 -15.61 -5.91 -19.95
CA VAL A 257 -16.08 -7.06 -19.17
C VAL A 257 -16.19 -6.70 -17.68
N ALA A 258 -15.16 -6.05 -17.11
CA ALA A 258 -15.18 -5.58 -15.72
C ALA A 258 -16.28 -4.53 -15.46
N ASP A 259 -16.51 -3.60 -16.39
CA ASP A 259 -17.60 -2.62 -16.31
C ASP A 259 -18.97 -3.30 -16.38
N THR A 260 -19.10 -4.35 -17.18
CA THR A 260 -20.31 -5.17 -17.23
C THR A 260 -20.54 -5.89 -15.89
N ILE A 261 -19.50 -6.40 -15.24
CA ILE A 261 -19.60 -7.00 -13.89
C ILE A 261 -20.14 -5.98 -12.87
N ALA A 262 -19.67 -4.73 -12.94
CA ALA A 262 -20.17 -3.64 -12.11
C ALA A 262 -21.63 -3.29 -12.41
N ALA A 263 -22.03 -3.31 -13.69
CA ALA A 263 -23.41 -3.10 -14.11
C ALA A 263 -24.34 -4.24 -13.64
N LEU A 264 -23.91 -5.50 -13.79
CA LEU A 264 -24.67 -6.69 -13.36
C LEU A 264 -24.88 -6.76 -11.85
N SER A 265 -23.98 -6.14 -11.08
CA SER A 265 -24.05 -6.10 -9.62
C SER A 265 -24.68 -4.83 -9.07
N THR A 266 -25.05 -3.89 -9.93
CA THR A 266 -25.76 -2.68 -9.54
C THR A 266 -27.26 -2.87 -9.77
N PRO A 267 -28.09 -2.95 -8.72
CA PRO A 267 -29.53 -2.97 -8.92
C PRO A 267 -30.01 -1.62 -9.47
N THR A 268 -30.87 -1.66 -10.47
CA THR A 268 -31.55 -0.49 -11.04
C THR A 268 -33.06 -0.58 -10.75
N ARG A 269 -33.81 0.49 -11.02
CA ARG A 269 -35.28 0.47 -10.85
C ARG A 269 -35.96 -0.63 -11.68
N SER A 270 -35.36 -1.01 -12.81
CA SER A 270 -35.93 -1.96 -13.77
C SER A 270 -35.28 -3.36 -13.73
N ALA A 271 -34.15 -3.53 -13.04
CA ALA A 271 -33.44 -4.81 -13.00
C ALA A 271 -32.82 -5.07 -11.62
N ALA A 272 -33.06 -6.27 -11.09
CA ALA A 272 -32.37 -6.76 -9.91
C ALA A 272 -30.90 -7.11 -10.24
N ALA A 273 -30.04 -7.00 -9.24
CA ALA A 273 -28.65 -7.45 -9.35
C ALA A 273 -28.57 -8.97 -9.59
N TYR A 274 -27.51 -9.39 -10.29
CA TYR A 274 -27.18 -10.79 -10.56
C TYR A 274 -28.29 -11.57 -11.29
N PRO A 275 -28.59 -11.20 -12.55
CA PRO A 275 -29.66 -11.85 -13.31
C PRO A 275 -29.41 -13.34 -13.48
N ALA A 276 -30.51 -14.10 -13.50
CA ALA A 276 -30.50 -15.51 -13.88
C ALA A 276 -30.07 -15.67 -15.34
N PHE A 277 -29.45 -16.79 -15.66
CA PHE A 277 -29.06 -17.12 -17.03
C PHE A 277 -29.36 -18.59 -17.30
N LYS A 278 -29.78 -18.91 -18.51
CA LYS A 278 -29.88 -20.28 -19.00
C LYS A 278 -28.93 -20.40 -20.16
N ALA A 279 -27.87 -21.19 -19.98
CA ALA A 279 -26.92 -21.43 -21.05
C ALA A 279 -27.61 -22.10 -22.24
N PRO A 280 -27.30 -21.68 -23.48
CA PRO A 280 -27.77 -22.38 -24.67
C PRO A 280 -27.25 -23.83 -24.67
N VAL A 281 -28.07 -24.76 -25.15
CA VAL A 281 -27.71 -26.18 -25.18
C VAL A 281 -26.57 -26.38 -26.19
N LEU A 282 -25.53 -27.13 -25.80
CA LEU A 282 -24.34 -27.44 -26.64
C LEU A 282 -24.68 -28.10 -28.00
N SER A 283 -25.93 -28.53 -28.21
CA SER A 283 -26.43 -29.09 -29.46
C SER A 283 -26.64 -28.05 -30.56
N ALA A 284 -26.53 -26.75 -30.26
CA ALA A 284 -26.56 -25.68 -31.24
C ALA A 284 -25.13 -25.26 -31.58
N LEU A 285 -24.48 -25.96 -32.52
CA LEU A 285 -23.29 -25.48 -33.24
C LEU A 285 -23.59 -24.22 -34.08
N THR A 286 -24.84 -23.79 -34.11
CA THR A 286 -25.34 -22.54 -34.65
C THR A 286 -25.70 -21.59 -33.51
N PRO A 287 -25.11 -20.37 -33.45
CA PRO A 287 -25.49 -19.35 -32.48
C PRO A 287 -27.00 -19.13 -32.53
N SER A 288 -27.65 -18.96 -31.37
CA SER A 288 -29.08 -18.66 -31.35
C SER A 288 -29.36 -17.39 -32.16
N LYS A 289 -30.45 -17.39 -32.93
CA LYS A 289 -30.90 -16.22 -33.72
C LYS A 289 -31.13 -14.97 -32.85
N TYR A 290 -31.27 -15.15 -31.55
CA TYR A 290 -31.46 -14.10 -30.56
C TYR A 290 -30.24 -13.99 -29.63
N PRO A 291 -29.92 -12.77 -29.15
CA PRO A 291 -28.81 -12.58 -28.22
C PRO A 291 -29.01 -13.37 -26.92
N ALA A 292 -27.94 -14.02 -26.41
CA ALA A 292 -27.99 -14.77 -25.16
C ALA A 292 -28.37 -13.92 -23.93
N SER A 293 -28.09 -12.61 -23.96
CA SER A 293 -28.44 -11.69 -22.88
C SER A 293 -28.88 -10.32 -23.40
N LYS A 294 -29.50 -9.53 -22.51
CA LYS A 294 -29.85 -8.12 -22.75
C LYS A 294 -28.62 -7.20 -22.88
N TYR A 295 -27.42 -7.71 -22.62
CA TYR A 295 -26.17 -6.95 -22.58
C TYR A 295 -25.34 -7.23 -23.85
N PRO A 296 -25.40 -6.36 -24.87
CA PRO A 296 -24.80 -6.62 -26.18
C PRO A 296 -23.28 -6.78 -26.12
N VAL A 297 -22.60 -6.07 -25.21
CA VAL A 297 -21.15 -6.08 -25.04
C VAL A 297 -20.60 -7.47 -24.73
N ILE A 298 -21.32 -8.26 -23.92
CA ILE A 298 -20.87 -9.57 -23.46
C ILE A 298 -21.47 -10.74 -24.26
N ASN A 299 -22.44 -10.48 -25.14
CA ASN A 299 -23.04 -11.51 -25.96
C ASN A 299 -22.02 -12.28 -26.80
N PRO A 300 -20.98 -11.67 -27.41
CA PRO A 300 -19.95 -12.43 -28.09
C PRO A 300 -19.23 -13.46 -27.20
N VAL A 301 -19.06 -13.17 -25.92
CA VAL A 301 -18.48 -14.11 -24.94
C VAL A 301 -19.46 -15.25 -24.66
N LEU A 302 -20.75 -14.97 -24.55
CA LEU A 302 -21.78 -15.96 -24.24
C LEU A 302 -22.18 -16.83 -25.44
N ASP A 303 -22.10 -16.29 -26.66
CA ASP A 303 -22.53 -16.93 -27.89
C ASP A 303 -21.40 -17.72 -28.56
N TYR A 304 -20.16 -17.19 -28.53
CA TYR A 304 -19.01 -17.79 -29.23
C TYR A 304 -17.98 -18.45 -28.31
N ALA A 305 -18.00 -18.21 -26.99
CA ALA A 305 -17.36 -19.14 -26.08
C ALA A 305 -18.38 -20.25 -25.78
N PRO A 306 -17.99 -21.54 -25.82
CA PRO A 306 -18.91 -22.63 -25.53
C PRO A 306 -19.30 -22.59 -24.05
N VAL A 307 -20.36 -21.84 -23.73
CA VAL A 307 -20.86 -21.70 -22.36
C VAL A 307 -21.37 -23.06 -21.90
N HIS A 308 -20.81 -23.56 -20.81
CA HIS A 308 -21.16 -24.87 -20.30
C HIS A 308 -22.64 -24.88 -19.81
N PRO A 309 -23.45 -25.90 -20.16
CA PRO A 309 -24.87 -25.98 -19.77
C PRO A 309 -25.14 -25.96 -18.27
N ALA A 310 -24.12 -26.29 -17.45
CA ALA A 310 -24.22 -26.25 -15.99
C ALA A 310 -24.39 -24.84 -15.41
N HIS A 311 -24.20 -23.77 -16.20
CA HIS A 311 -24.34 -22.40 -15.74
C HIS A 311 -25.80 -21.94 -15.67
N SER A 312 -26.23 -21.57 -14.46
CA SER A 312 -27.55 -20.98 -14.18
C SER A 312 -27.52 -19.48 -13.84
N ARG A 313 -26.33 -18.86 -13.85
CA ARG A 313 -26.10 -17.48 -13.39
C ARG A 313 -25.26 -16.72 -14.40
N LEU A 314 -25.70 -15.52 -14.79
CA LEU A 314 -25.06 -14.75 -15.86
C LEU A 314 -23.61 -14.37 -15.52
N LEU A 315 -23.34 -14.03 -14.26
CA LEU A 315 -21.99 -13.66 -13.84
C LEU A 315 -21.01 -14.84 -13.98
N CYS A 316 -21.42 -16.05 -13.60
CA CYS A 316 -20.56 -17.22 -13.70
C CYS A 316 -20.33 -17.65 -15.16
N SER A 317 -21.37 -17.57 -16.01
CA SER A 317 -21.21 -17.86 -17.45
C SER A 317 -20.34 -16.83 -18.16
N LEU A 318 -20.36 -15.57 -17.72
CA LEU A 318 -19.44 -14.54 -18.23
C LEU A 318 -18.00 -14.78 -17.79
N LEU A 319 -17.80 -15.10 -16.51
CA LEU A 319 -16.47 -15.21 -15.92
C LEU A 319 -15.71 -16.47 -16.37
N HIS A 320 -16.39 -17.61 -16.44
CA HIS A 320 -15.72 -18.87 -16.80
C HIS A 320 -16.58 -19.74 -17.71
N PRO A 321 -16.90 -19.27 -18.93
CA PRO A 321 -17.87 -19.90 -19.82
C PRO A 321 -17.54 -21.37 -20.11
N THR A 322 -16.27 -21.70 -20.27
CA THR A 322 -15.82 -23.05 -20.70
C THR A 322 -15.74 -24.05 -19.56
N GLN A 323 -15.76 -23.61 -18.30
CA GLN A 323 -15.54 -24.48 -17.15
C GLN A 323 -16.86 -24.87 -16.49
N PRO A 324 -17.08 -26.16 -16.18
CA PRO A 324 -18.36 -26.66 -15.66
C PRO A 324 -18.69 -26.17 -14.24
N SER A 325 -17.69 -25.77 -13.45
CA SER A 325 -17.88 -25.34 -12.07
C SER A 325 -16.89 -24.26 -11.66
N CYS A 326 -17.33 -23.42 -10.72
CA CYS A 326 -16.52 -22.32 -10.16
C CYS A 326 -15.22 -22.82 -9.53
N SER A 327 -15.27 -23.96 -8.81
CA SER A 327 -14.11 -24.55 -8.14
C SER A 327 -13.08 -25.06 -9.14
N LYS A 328 -13.52 -25.70 -10.23
CA LYS A 328 -12.61 -26.17 -11.29
C LYS A 328 -11.91 -25.00 -11.97
N ASN A 329 -12.63 -23.92 -12.26
CA ASN A 329 -12.03 -22.70 -12.79
C ASN A 329 -11.01 -22.09 -11.82
N PHE A 330 -11.36 -22.01 -10.53
CA PHE A 330 -10.45 -21.48 -9.50
C PHE A 330 -9.15 -22.29 -9.40
N LEU A 331 -9.22 -23.62 -9.36
CA LEU A 331 -8.03 -24.47 -9.28
C LEU A 331 -7.17 -24.37 -10.54
N HIS A 332 -7.80 -24.34 -11.72
CA HIS A 332 -7.11 -24.15 -12.98
C HIS A 332 -6.39 -22.79 -13.02
N PHE A 333 -7.12 -21.72 -12.69
CA PHE A 333 -6.56 -20.36 -12.60
C PHE A 333 -5.40 -20.31 -11.62
N PHE A 334 -5.58 -20.86 -10.41
CA PHE A 334 -4.56 -20.84 -9.37
C PHE A 334 -3.29 -21.54 -9.86
N ALA A 335 -3.39 -22.71 -10.50
CA ALA A 335 -2.24 -23.44 -11.01
C ALA A 335 -1.50 -22.66 -12.11
N SER A 336 -2.22 -22.17 -13.13
CA SER A 336 -1.61 -21.44 -14.24
C SER A 336 -0.99 -20.11 -13.79
N GLU A 337 -1.72 -19.37 -12.96
CA GLU A 337 -1.31 -18.05 -12.49
C GLU A 337 -0.19 -18.15 -11.46
N TRP A 338 -0.17 -19.21 -10.65
CA TRP A 338 0.93 -19.47 -9.72
C TRP A 338 2.23 -19.71 -10.49
N GLN A 339 2.21 -20.48 -11.58
CA GLN A 339 3.40 -20.71 -12.42
C GLN A 339 3.91 -19.41 -13.06
N ALA A 340 3.01 -18.58 -13.60
CA ALA A 340 3.36 -17.27 -14.15
C ALA A 340 3.92 -16.33 -13.07
N SER A 341 3.29 -16.31 -11.89
CA SER A 341 3.75 -15.52 -10.73
C SER A 341 5.11 -15.97 -10.23
N ALA A 342 5.37 -17.27 -10.18
CA ALA A 342 6.65 -17.83 -9.76
C ALA A 342 7.77 -17.37 -10.70
N LYS A 343 7.57 -17.42 -12.02
CA LYS A 343 8.54 -16.91 -13.00
C LYS A 343 8.82 -15.42 -12.81
N PHE A 344 7.77 -14.62 -12.62
CA PHE A 344 7.89 -13.18 -12.40
C PHE A 344 8.67 -12.85 -11.11
N VAL A 345 8.31 -13.47 -9.99
CA VAL A 345 8.98 -13.25 -8.69
C VAL A 345 10.40 -13.80 -8.70
N ALA A 346 10.65 -14.93 -9.37
CA ALA A 346 11.98 -15.50 -9.56
C ALA A 346 12.90 -14.54 -10.30
N ALA A 347 12.43 -13.92 -11.39
CA ALA A 347 13.22 -12.94 -12.13
C ALA A 347 13.61 -11.75 -11.26
N PHE A 348 12.66 -11.15 -10.54
CA PHE A 348 12.94 -10.01 -9.66
C PHE A 348 13.89 -10.39 -8.51
N THR A 349 13.65 -11.53 -7.87
CA THR A 349 14.49 -12.02 -6.77
C THR A 349 15.90 -12.34 -7.27
N ALA A 350 16.05 -12.90 -8.47
CA ALA A 350 17.34 -13.19 -9.09
C ALA A 350 18.16 -11.91 -9.32
N VAL A 351 17.53 -10.85 -9.84
CA VAL A 351 18.19 -9.53 -10.00
C VAL A 351 18.69 -9.00 -8.65
N THR A 352 17.86 -9.06 -7.60
CA THR A 352 18.29 -8.59 -6.27
C THR A 352 19.43 -9.42 -5.68
N GLN A 353 19.45 -10.73 -5.94
CA GLN A 353 20.57 -11.59 -5.53
C GLN A 353 21.84 -11.29 -6.32
N LEU A 354 21.72 -11.00 -7.61
CA LEU A 354 22.85 -10.63 -8.48
C LEU A 354 23.49 -9.32 -8.02
N LEU A 355 22.69 -8.34 -7.61
CA LEU A 355 23.20 -7.09 -7.00
C LEU A 355 23.92 -7.34 -5.66
N ALA A 356 23.57 -8.42 -4.97
CA ALA A 356 24.18 -8.84 -3.71
C ALA A 356 25.12 -10.06 -3.88
N TYR A 357 25.72 -10.26 -5.06
CA TYR A 357 26.47 -11.49 -5.40
C TYR A 357 27.54 -11.85 -4.36
N ARG A 358 28.23 -10.86 -3.77
CA ARG A 358 29.25 -11.09 -2.74
C ARG A 358 28.70 -11.76 -1.47
N ARG A 359 27.43 -11.54 -1.15
CA ARG A 359 26.76 -12.19 -0.03
C ARG A 359 26.31 -13.59 -0.41
N VAL A 360 25.87 -13.79 -1.64
CA VAL A 360 25.46 -15.10 -2.19
C VAL A 360 26.65 -16.06 -2.22
N LEU A 361 27.83 -15.60 -2.65
CA LEU A 361 29.05 -16.42 -2.70
C LEU A 361 29.55 -16.87 -1.32
N LYS A 362 29.19 -16.15 -0.25
CA LYS A 362 29.60 -16.52 1.12
C LYS A 362 28.77 -17.66 1.71
N ASP A 363 27.51 -17.77 1.30
CA ASP A 363 26.56 -18.76 1.83
C ASP A 363 25.51 -19.10 0.75
N PRO A 364 25.88 -19.94 -0.24
CA PRO A 364 25.04 -20.20 -1.39
C PRO A 364 23.80 -21.03 -1.04
N GLU A 365 23.91 -21.94 -0.06
CA GLU A 365 22.80 -22.80 0.38
C GLU A 365 21.67 -21.97 0.98
N THR A 366 21.99 -21.10 1.94
CA THR A 366 20.99 -20.22 2.54
C THR A 366 20.44 -19.22 1.53
N ALA A 367 21.26 -18.73 0.60
CA ALA A 367 20.80 -17.84 -0.47
C ALA A 367 19.80 -18.53 -1.40
N LEU A 368 20.04 -19.79 -1.76
CA LEU A 368 19.14 -20.59 -2.60
C LEU A 368 17.84 -20.94 -1.86
N PHE A 369 17.90 -21.33 -0.59
CA PHE A 369 16.70 -21.58 0.21
C PHE A 369 15.84 -20.32 0.34
N ARG A 370 16.46 -19.18 0.64
CA ARG A 370 15.75 -17.88 0.70
C ARG A 370 15.19 -17.46 -0.65
N PHE A 371 15.87 -17.77 -1.74
CA PHE A 371 15.36 -17.56 -3.09
C PHE A 371 14.07 -18.36 -3.31
N GLY A 372 14.13 -19.68 -3.12
CA GLY A 372 12.98 -20.56 -3.32
C GLY A 372 11.81 -20.16 -2.44
N LEU A 373 12.06 -19.88 -1.16
CA LEU A 373 11.04 -19.42 -0.23
C LEU A 373 10.41 -18.10 -0.67
N ALA A 374 11.21 -17.12 -1.11
CA ALA A 374 10.69 -15.85 -1.61
C ALA A 374 9.83 -16.00 -2.86
N VAL A 375 10.23 -16.90 -3.77
CA VAL A 375 9.47 -17.21 -4.99
C VAL A 375 8.13 -17.87 -4.64
N VAL A 376 8.15 -18.91 -3.81
CA VAL A 376 6.93 -19.61 -3.39
C VAL A 376 5.98 -18.66 -2.64
N GLN A 377 6.49 -17.87 -1.69
CA GLN A 377 5.69 -16.90 -0.95
C GLN A 377 5.11 -15.83 -1.87
N GLY A 378 5.93 -15.21 -2.72
CA GLY A 378 5.48 -14.16 -3.63
C GLY A 378 4.47 -14.67 -4.67
N ALA A 379 4.71 -15.86 -5.23
CA ALA A 379 3.80 -16.49 -6.17
C ALA A 379 2.45 -16.78 -5.53
N THR A 380 2.47 -17.35 -4.33
CA THR A 380 1.26 -17.71 -3.57
C THR A 380 0.45 -16.47 -3.16
N VAL A 381 1.12 -15.37 -2.79
CA VAL A 381 0.43 -14.10 -2.50
C VAL A 381 -0.26 -13.56 -3.75
N ILE A 382 0.45 -13.49 -4.88
CA ILE A 382 -0.11 -12.90 -6.09
C ILE A 382 -1.25 -13.75 -6.66
N SER A 383 -1.01 -15.04 -6.90
CA SER A 383 -2.03 -15.92 -7.50
C SER A 383 -3.18 -16.21 -6.54
N GLY A 384 -2.88 -16.37 -5.25
CA GLY A 384 -3.86 -16.60 -4.20
C GLY A 384 -4.79 -15.40 -4.00
N SER A 385 -4.24 -14.19 -3.90
CA SER A 385 -5.06 -12.97 -3.73
C SER A 385 -5.94 -12.68 -4.95
N ILE A 386 -5.40 -12.74 -6.17
CA ILE A 386 -6.20 -12.47 -7.38
C ILE A 386 -7.24 -13.59 -7.59
N GLY A 387 -6.81 -14.86 -7.47
CA GLY A 387 -7.69 -16.00 -7.68
C GLY A 387 -8.81 -16.07 -6.67
N THR A 388 -8.52 -15.78 -5.40
CA THR A 388 -9.54 -15.79 -4.35
C THR A 388 -10.47 -14.59 -4.47
N ALA A 389 -9.97 -13.42 -4.89
CA ALA A 389 -10.81 -12.27 -5.17
C ALA A 389 -11.89 -12.62 -6.21
N TRP A 390 -11.48 -13.16 -7.37
CA TRP A 390 -12.41 -13.59 -8.42
C TRP A 390 -13.25 -14.81 -8.02
N GLY A 391 -12.63 -15.82 -7.40
CA GLY A 391 -13.32 -17.03 -6.94
C GLY A 391 -14.43 -16.72 -5.93
N LEU A 392 -14.19 -15.76 -5.02
CA LEU A 392 -15.20 -15.32 -4.07
C LEU A 392 -16.37 -14.60 -4.76
N THR A 393 -16.14 -13.87 -5.86
CA THR A 393 -17.25 -13.28 -6.62
C THR A 393 -18.26 -14.34 -7.09
N CYS A 394 -17.77 -15.52 -7.51
CA CYS A 394 -18.61 -16.67 -7.84
C CYS A 394 -19.19 -17.34 -6.59
N PHE A 395 -18.39 -17.52 -5.52
CA PHE A 395 -18.85 -18.13 -4.26
C PHE A 395 -20.08 -17.41 -3.69
N TRP A 396 -20.05 -16.08 -3.66
CA TRP A 396 -21.17 -15.27 -3.17
C TRP A 396 -22.45 -15.43 -3.99
N GLN A 397 -22.36 -15.85 -5.26
CA GLN A 397 -23.54 -16.13 -6.08
C GLN A 397 -24.29 -17.39 -5.63
N HIS A 398 -23.59 -18.33 -4.98
CA HIS A 398 -24.19 -19.54 -4.46
C HIS A 398 -24.70 -19.36 -3.02
N TYR A 399 -23.99 -18.59 -2.20
CA TYR A 399 -24.28 -18.49 -0.77
C TYR A 399 -25.13 -17.27 -0.36
N LEU A 400 -25.03 -16.14 -1.08
CA LEU A 400 -25.77 -14.92 -0.74
C LEU A 400 -26.93 -14.67 -1.72
N PRO A 401 -28.14 -14.35 -1.23
CA PRO A 401 -29.29 -14.06 -2.08
C PRO A 401 -29.05 -12.79 -2.88
N ARG A 402 -29.55 -12.70 -4.13
CA ARG A 402 -29.23 -11.63 -5.10
C ARG A 402 -29.38 -10.20 -4.58
N THR A 403 -30.27 -9.98 -3.61
CA THR A 403 -30.57 -8.67 -3.00
C THR A 403 -29.60 -8.27 -1.89
N LEU A 404 -28.90 -9.23 -1.27
CA LEU A 404 -28.02 -8.97 -0.14
C LEU A 404 -26.64 -8.51 -0.60
N LEU A 405 -26.25 -7.30 -0.21
CA LEU A 405 -24.93 -6.70 -0.43
C LEU A 405 -24.45 -6.76 -1.90
N PRO A 406 -25.25 -6.30 -2.88
CA PRO A 406 -24.97 -6.60 -4.27
C PRO A 406 -23.63 -6.00 -4.74
N ARG A 407 -23.29 -4.78 -4.31
CA ARG A 407 -21.98 -4.16 -4.56
C ARG A 407 -20.92 -4.52 -3.51
N ALA A 408 -21.31 -4.62 -2.23
CA ALA A 408 -20.36 -4.83 -1.13
C ALA A 408 -19.69 -6.21 -1.14
N ARG A 409 -20.22 -7.20 -1.89
CA ARG A 409 -19.55 -8.49 -2.13
C ARG A 409 -18.15 -8.35 -2.70
N TYR A 410 -17.89 -7.36 -3.55
CA TYR A 410 -16.55 -7.17 -4.14
C TYR A 410 -15.58 -6.60 -3.12
N PHE A 411 -16.03 -5.71 -2.25
CA PHE A 411 -15.23 -5.29 -1.10
C PHE A 411 -14.87 -6.48 -0.21
N LEU A 412 -15.84 -7.33 0.13
CA LEU A 412 -15.61 -8.52 0.93
C LEU A 412 -14.68 -9.52 0.23
N SER A 413 -14.79 -9.66 -1.09
CA SER A 413 -13.94 -10.54 -1.89
C SER A 413 -12.48 -10.09 -1.88
N GLY A 414 -12.20 -8.79 -2.05
CA GLY A 414 -10.85 -8.24 -1.93
C GLY A 414 -10.31 -8.28 -0.50
N PHE A 415 -11.18 -8.07 0.49
CA PHE A 415 -10.80 -8.16 1.90
C PHE A 415 -10.38 -9.59 2.29
N LEU A 416 -11.17 -10.60 1.93
CA LEU A 416 -10.89 -11.99 2.29
C LEU A 416 -9.77 -12.60 1.44
N SER A 417 -9.62 -12.18 0.18
CA SER A 417 -8.50 -12.63 -0.65
C SER A 417 -7.15 -12.18 -0.11
N SER A 418 -7.13 -11.20 0.79
CA SER A 418 -5.91 -10.74 1.42
C SER A 418 -5.33 -11.70 2.45
N VAL A 419 -6.00 -12.80 2.78
CA VAL A 419 -5.49 -13.83 3.71
C VAL A 419 -4.12 -14.38 3.26
N PHE A 420 -3.81 -14.36 1.96
CA PHE A 420 -2.53 -14.84 1.44
C PHE A 420 -1.34 -13.96 1.84
N ILE A 421 -1.56 -12.74 2.33
CA ILE A 421 -0.49 -11.91 2.91
C ILE A 421 0.18 -12.59 4.11
N LEU A 422 -0.53 -13.51 4.77
CA LEU A 422 -0.02 -14.26 5.92
C LEU A 422 1.08 -15.25 5.53
N ALA A 423 1.16 -15.64 4.26
CA ALA A 423 2.27 -16.45 3.74
C ALA A 423 3.62 -15.72 3.81
N VAL A 424 3.60 -14.39 3.93
CA VAL A 424 4.80 -13.54 4.06
C VAL A 424 5.15 -13.36 5.54
N PRO A 425 6.44 -13.25 5.93
CA PRO A 425 6.83 -12.95 7.31
C PRO A 425 6.32 -11.58 7.80
N ASN A 426 5.98 -11.48 9.09
CA ASN A 426 5.42 -10.27 9.73
C ASN A 426 6.14 -8.97 9.35
N ALA A 427 7.48 -8.97 9.34
CA ALA A 427 8.30 -7.79 9.03
C ALA A 427 8.03 -7.22 7.61
N ARG A 428 7.69 -8.08 6.65
CA ARG A 428 7.46 -7.69 5.25
C ARG A 428 5.99 -7.40 4.96
N ARG A 429 5.04 -7.89 5.78
CA ARG A 429 3.60 -7.59 5.65
C ARG A 429 3.28 -6.11 5.82
N ALA A 430 3.88 -5.48 6.84
CA ALA A 430 3.67 -4.06 7.11
C ALA A 430 4.13 -3.18 5.94
N GLN A 431 5.28 -3.51 5.33
CA GLN A 431 5.80 -2.80 4.17
C GLN A 431 4.87 -2.91 2.95
N LEU A 432 4.36 -4.10 2.68
CA LEU A 432 3.42 -4.34 1.57
C LEU A 432 2.09 -3.60 1.78
N GLY A 433 1.55 -3.62 3.00
CA GLY A 433 0.34 -2.88 3.37
C GLY A 433 0.45 -1.38 3.15
N SER A 434 1.59 -0.77 3.53
CA SER A 434 1.79 0.66 3.30
C SER A 434 1.95 1.01 1.81
N CYS A 435 2.56 0.12 1.02
CA CYS A 435 2.72 0.32 -0.42
C CYS A 435 1.39 0.26 -1.16
N GLU A 436 0.53 -0.71 -0.87
CA GLU A 436 -0.80 -0.82 -1.50
C GLU A 436 -1.73 0.32 -1.12
N PHE A 437 -1.74 0.75 0.15
CA PHE A 437 -2.56 1.89 0.57
C PHE A 437 -2.08 3.20 -0.09
N CYS A 438 -0.76 3.34 -0.30
CA CYS A 438 -0.19 4.46 -1.03
C CYS A 438 -0.53 4.40 -2.53
N LEU A 439 -0.59 3.21 -3.14
CA LEU A 439 -1.03 3.02 -4.52
C LEU A 439 -2.51 3.36 -4.70
N PHE A 440 -3.37 2.99 -3.74
CA PHE A 440 -4.80 3.34 -3.75
C PHE A 440 -5.05 4.83 -3.64
N SER A 441 -4.30 5.52 -2.78
CA SER A 441 -4.54 6.95 -2.54
C SER A 441 -3.97 7.85 -3.66
N LEU A 442 -3.14 7.30 -4.55
CA LEU A 442 -2.47 8.03 -5.65
C LEU A 442 -3.38 8.29 -6.85
N SER A 443 -4.51 7.60 -6.91
CA SER A 443 -5.63 7.81 -7.82
C SER A 443 -6.71 8.62 -7.13
#